data_AF-A0A7L2QDW4-F1
#
_entry.id   AF-A0A7L2QDW4-F1
#
_cell.length_a   1.000
_cell.length_b   1.000
_cell.length_c   1.000
_cell.angle_alpha   90.00
_cell.angle_beta   90.00
_cell.angle_gamma   90.00
#
_symmetry.space_group_name_H-M   'P 1'
#
loop_
_entity.id
_entity.type
_entity.pdbx_description
1 polymer ?
#
loop_
_entity_poly.entity_id
_entity_poly.type
_entity_poly.pdbx_seq_one_letter_code
_entity_poly.pdbx_strand_id
1 'polypeptide(L)' 'FGRGGAEIPCVLGISKEFVVLVDLGAKEVVFNCFTGDVIGWSVEGAALRIYHGRGDLVSVRVGSSGSGAEEGAEGAAEE' A
#
# COMPACT_ATOMS: atom_id res chain seq x y z
N PHE A 1 4.49 -8.32 -16.28
CA PHE A 1 4.72 -8.68 -14.87
C PHE A 1 4.31 -7.50 -13.98
N GLY A 2 3.18 -7.43 -13.28
CA GLY A 2 1.84 -8.00 -13.46
C GLY A 2 0.86 -6.83 -13.39
N ARG A 3 -0.10 -6.76 -14.31
CA ARG A 3 -1.00 -5.60 -14.51
C ARG A 3 -2.47 -5.96 -14.26
N GLY A 4 -2.74 -6.97 -13.43
CA GLY A 4 -4.07 -7.59 -13.34
C GLY A 4 -4.59 -7.92 -11.94
N GLY A 5 -3.90 -7.53 -10.87
CA GLY A 5 -4.45 -7.61 -9.51
C GLY A 5 -5.15 -6.30 -9.17
N ALA A 6 -6.35 -6.37 -8.61
CA ALA A 6 -6.99 -5.19 -8.02
C ALA A 6 -6.10 -4.69 -6.88
N GLU A 7 -5.74 -3.42 -6.92
CA GLU A 7 -5.03 -2.79 -5.83
C GLU A 7 -6.02 -2.39 -4.74
N ILE A 8 -5.63 -2.61 -3.49
CA ILE A 8 -6.45 -2.32 -2.33
C ILE A 8 -5.76 -1.21 -1.53
N PRO A 9 -6.49 -0.18 -1.08
CA PRO A 9 -5.97 0.80 -0.13
C PRO A 9 -5.50 0.09 1.14
N CYS A 10 -4.20 0.15 1.41
CA CYS A 10 -3.62 -0.53 2.56
C CYS A 10 -2.54 0.30 3.23
N VAL A 11 -2.21 -0.09 4.45
CA VAL A 11 -1.04 0.41 5.18
C VAL A 11 0.00 -0.70 5.33
N LEU A 12 1.27 -0.32 5.22
CA LEU A 12 2.41 -1.20 5.46
C LEU A 12 2.89 -1.04 6.90
N GLY A 13 2.84 -2.12 7.67
CA GLY A 13 3.42 -2.21 9.02
C GLY A 13 4.69 -3.04 9.00
N ILE A 14 5.77 -2.51 9.60
CA ILE A 14 7.05 -3.22 9.75
C ILE A 14 7.45 -3.18 11.22
N SER A 15 7.76 -4.34 11.77
CA SER A 15 8.30 -4.51 13.11
C SER A 15 9.52 -5.44 13.07
N LYS A 16 10.13 -5.67 14.23
CA LYS A 16 11.20 -6.65 14.35
C LYS A 16 10.75 -8.06 13.92
N GLU A 17 9.50 -8.42 14.20
CA GLU A 17 9.01 -9.80 14.06
C GLU A 17 8.18 -10.00 12.80
N PHE A 18 7.41 -9.00 12.40
CA PHE A 18 6.45 -9.10 11.31
C PHE A 18 6.52 -7.95 10.32
N VAL A 19 6.26 -8.29 9.06
CA VAL A 19 5.86 -7.37 8.00
C VAL A 19 4.41 -7.68 7.65
N VAL A 20 3.54 -6.68 7.73
CA VAL A 20 2.10 -6.82 7.51
C VAL A 20 1.55 -5.78 6.54
N LEU A 21 0.53 -6.14 5.77
CA LEU A 21 -0.36 -5.19 5.10
C LEU A 21 -1.75 -5.30 5.69
N VAL A 22 -2.33 -4.15 5.99
CA VAL A 22 -3.71 -4.05 6.50
C VAL A 22 -4.56 -3.31 5.48
N ASP A 23 -5.65 -3.94 5.05
CA ASP A 23 -6.67 -3.31 4.21
C ASP A 23 -7.42 -2.25 5.04
N LEU A 24 -7.46 -1.02 4.55
CA LEU A 24 -8.11 0.10 5.23
C LEU A 24 -9.65 0.03 5.15
N GLY A 25 -10.21 -0.60 4.12
CA GLY A 25 -11.65 -0.79 3.95
C GLY A 25 -12.18 -1.91 4.82
N ALA A 26 -11.60 -3.11 4.69
CA ALA A 26 -12.01 -4.28 5.46
C ALA A 26 -11.54 -4.22 6.93
N LYS A 27 -10.48 -3.46 7.23
CA LYS A 27 -9.80 -3.43 8.54
C LYS A 27 -9.22 -4.78 8.94
N GLU A 28 -8.71 -5.52 7.96
CA GLU A 28 -8.15 -6.86 8.15
C GLU A 28 -6.70 -6.95 7.64
N VAL A 29 -5.94 -7.88 8.21
CA VAL A 29 -4.58 -8.19 7.75
C VAL A 29 -4.68 -9.03 6.47
N VAL A 30 -4.28 -8.43 5.35
CA VAL A 30 -4.32 -9.09 4.03
C VAL A 30 -2.97 -9.67 3.61
N PHE A 31 -1.90 -9.31 4.33
CA PHE A 31 -0.58 -9.91 4.19
C PHE A 31 0.12 -9.93 5.54
N ASN A 32 0.81 -11.02 5.85
CA ASN A 32 1.64 -11.18 7.04
C ASN A 32 2.77 -12.16 6.72
N CYS A 33 4.01 -11.76 7.00
CA CYS A 33 5.14 -12.69 7.05
C CYS A 33 6.07 -12.34 8.22
N PHE A 34 6.87 -13.32 8.64
CA PHE A 34 7.96 -13.03 9.56
C PHE A 34 9.01 -12.18 8.86
N THR A 35 9.58 -11.20 9.57
CA THR A 35 10.66 -10.36 9.02
C THR A 35 11.86 -11.22 8.57
N GLY A 36 12.10 -12.36 9.23
CA GLY A 36 13.15 -13.32 8.84
C GLY A 36 12.88 -14.07 7.52
N ASP A 37 11.63 -14.09 7.04
CA ASP A 37 11.27 -14.70 5.76
C ASP A 37 11.43 -13.73 4.58
N VAL A 38 11.72 -12.44 4.84
CA VAL A 38 12.02 -11.45 3.81
C VAL A 38 13.42 -11.71 3.26
N ILE A 39 13.49 -12.07 1.98
CA ILE A 39 14.74 -12.34 1.27
C ILE A 39 15.41 -11.02 0.84
N GLY A 40 14.59 -10.02 0.52
CA GLY A 40 15.06 -8.69 0.13
C GLY A 40 13.93 -7.82 -0.41
N TRP A 41 14.25 -6.55 -0.68
CA TRP A 41 13.30 -5.61 -1.28
C TRP A 41 13.97 -4.78 -2.38
N SER A 42 13.16 -4.30 -3.31
CA SER A 42 13.60 -3.32 -4.31
C SER A 42 12.55 -2.23 -4.50
N VAL A 43 12.98 -1.10 -5.04
CA VAL A 43 12.10 0.04 -5.36
C VAL A 43 12.08 0.21 -6.87
N GLU A 44 10.88 0.38 -7.43
CA GLU A 44 10.69 0.77 -8.83
C GLU A 44 9.64 1.87 -8.91
N GLY A 45 10.08 3.08 -9.27
CA GLY A 45 9.23 4.27 -9.21
C GLY A 45 8.70 4.50 -7.79
N ALA A 46 7.38 4.55 -7.65
CA ALA A 46 6.68 4.73 -6.36
C ALA A 46 6.30 3.40 -5.68
N ALA A 47 6.78 2.26 -6.18
CA ALA A 47 6.46 0.93 -5.66
C ALA A 47 7.64 0.31 -4.89
N LEU A 48 7.36 -0.18 -3.68
CA LEU A 48 8.21 -1.07 -2.89
C LEU A 48 7.81 -2.52 -3.15
N ARG A 49 8.76 -3.32 -3.62
CA ARG A 49 8.62 -4.75 -3.84
C ARG A 49 9.31 -5.52 -2.73
N ILE A 50 8.59 -6.39 -2.05
CA ILE A 50 9.11 -7.21 -0.94
C ILE A 50 9.06 -8.66 -1.40
N TYR A 51 10.24 -9.29 -1.47
CA TYR A 51 10.39 -10.69 -1.82
C TYR A 51 10.52 -11.52 -0.54
N HIS A 52 9.74 -12.59 -0.42
CA HIS A 52 9.66 -13.39 0.80
C HIS A 52 9.51 -14.89 0.53
N GLY A 53 9.75 -15.70 1.56
CA GLY A 53 9.52 -17.15 1.54
C GLY A 53 10.37 -17.87 0.50
N ARG A 54 9.75 -18.37 -0.58
CA ARG A 54 10.43 -19.07 -1.68
C ARG A 54 10.59 -18.21 -2.94
N GLY A 55 10.49 -16.89 -2.81
CA GLY A 55 10.54 -15.94 -3.92
C GLY A 55 9.17 -15.36 -4.30
N ASP A 56 8.18 -15.48 -3.41
CA ASP A 56 6.89 -14.79 -3.56
C ASP A 56 7.09 -13.28 -3.44
N LEU A 57 6.17 -12.53 -4.03
CA LEU A 57 6.27 -11.08 -4.16
C LEU A 57 4.98 -10.41 -3.69
N VAL A 58 5.13 -9.47 -2.75
CA VAL A 58 4.12 -8.45 -2.48
C VAL A 58 4.65 -7.08 -2.91
N SER A 59 3.79 -6.27 -3.53
CA SER A 59 4.13 -4.93 -3.99
C SER A 59 3.19 -3.93 -3.34
N VAL A 60 3.75 -2.90 -2.71
CA VAL A 60 3.01 -1.75 -2.19
C VAL A 60 3.48 -0.54 -2.95
N ARG A 61 2.57 0.36 -3.31
CA ARG A 61 2.94 1.63 -3.94
C ARG A 61 2.36 2.79 -3.17
N VAL A 62 3.04 3.92 -3.22
CA VAL A 62 2.48 5.17 -2.73
C VAL A 62 1.23 5.47 -3.57
N GLY A 63 0.07 5.48 -2.93
CA GLY A 63 -1.15 6.00 -3.54
C GLY A 63 -0.97 7.49 -3.79
N SER A 64 -1.46 8.02 -4.90
CA SER A 64 -1.43 9.46 -5.20
C SER A 64 -2.37 10.28 -4.30
N SER A 65 -2.63 9.85 -3.06
CA SER A 65 -3.38 10.64 -2.07
C SER A 65 -2.49 11.80 -1.59
N GLY A 66 -2.39 12.79 -2.46
CA GLY A 66 -1.70 14.06 -2.27
C GLY A 66 -2.58 15.20 -2.76
N SER A 67 -3.75 15.36 -2.15
CA SER A 67 -4.28 16.68 -1.79
C SER A 67 -5.28 16.47 -0.67
N GLY A 68 -5.27 17.35 0.33
CA GLY A 68 -6.49 17.60 1.06
C GLY A 68 -7.51 18.04 0.01
N ALA A 69 -8.46 17.17 -0.32
CA ALA A 69 -9.72 17.61 -0.88
C ALA A 69 -10.52 18.20 0.29
N GLU A 70 -10.13 19.40 0.73
CA GLU A 70 -11.15 20.41 0.97
C GLU A 70 -11.32 21.08 -0.39
N GLU A 71 -12.35 20.60 -1.07
CA GLU A 71 -12.87 21.13 -2.32
C GLU A 71 -13.20 22.61 -2.11
N GLY A 72 -12.45 23.49 -2.77
CA GLY A 72 -12.87 24.86 -2.98
C GLY A 72 -14.17 24.85 -3.78
N ALA A 73 -15.30 25.04 -3.10
CA ALA A 73 -16.54 25.41 -3.75
C ALA A 73 -16.51 26.92 -4.03
N GLU A 74 -16.05 27.28 -5.22
CA GLU A 74 -16.19 28.62 -5.80
C GLU A 74 -17.60 28.78 -6.39
N GLY A 75 -18.35 29.79 -5.92
CA GLY A 75 -19.13 30.66 -6.80
C GLY A 75 -20.67 30.55 -6.83
N ALA A 76 -21.30 31.56 -6.22
CA ALA A 76 -22.29 32.49 -6.82
C ALA A 76 -23.83 32.28 -6.69
N ALA A 77 -24.45 33.41 -6.24
CA ALA A 77 -25.82 33.94 -6.44
C ALA A 77 -26.98 33.21 -5.70
N GLU A 78 -28.02 33.81 -5.12
CA GLU A 78 -28.71 35.13 -5.08
C GLU A 78 -29.26 35.27 -3.61
N GLU A 79 -29.57 36.40 -2.97
CA GLU A 79 -30.09 37.73 -3.34
C GLU A 79 -29.37 38.87 -2.58
#